data_AF-A0A5T1ACI3-F1
#
_entry.id   AF-A0A5T1ACI3-F1
#
_cell.length_a   1.000
_cell.length_b   1.000
_cell.length_c   1.000
_cell.angle_alpha   90.00
_cell.angle_beta   90.00
_cell.angle_gamma   90.00
#
_symmetry.space_group_name_H-M   'P 1'
#
loop_
_entity.id
_entity.type
_entity.pdbx_description
1 polymer ?
#
loop_
_entity_poly.entity_id
_entity_poly.type
_entity_poly.pdbx_seq_one_letter_code
_entity_poly.pdbx_strand_id
1 'polypeptide(L)'
;MIKLKNFTELNSQEIELIFKWRNHPDINQFMKTKYIDFEEHLRFLKKLHQDSSKKYFLVFQDEQIIGVIDFVNITTKSCEFGLYAKPDLKGVGQILMNEI
;
A
#
# COMPACT_ATOMS: atom_id res chain seq x y z
N MET A 1 -15.27 -11.08 -3.29
CA MET A 1 -14.40 -11.52 -2.17
C MET A 1 -13.23 -10.56 -2.05
N ILE A 2 -12.93 -10.09 -0.83
CA ILE A 2 -11.76 -9.26 -0.56
C ILE A 2 -10.58 -10.13 -0.16
N LYS A 3 -9.39 -9.81 -0.68
CA LYS A 3 -8.13 -10.46 -0.31
C LYS A 3 -7.05 -9.41 -0.09
N LEU A 4 -6.32 -9.56 1.01
CA LEU A 4 -5.16 -8.75 1.37
C LEU A 4 -3.89 -9.54 1.10
N LYS A 5 -3.00 -8.99 0.28
CA LYS A 5 -1.67 -9.56 0.04
C LYS A 5 -0.62 -8.68 0.69
N ASN A 6 0.18 -9.24 1.61
CA ASN A 6 1.20 -8.48 2.30
C ASN A 6 2.29 -8.02 1.30
N PHE A 7 2.78 -6.80 1.47
CA PHE A 7 3.88 -6.26 0.67
C PHE A 7 5.14 -7.15 0.68
N THR A 8 5.37 -7.93 1.74
CA THR A 8 6.48 -8.90 1.82
C THR A 8 6.29 -10.14 0.93
N GLU A 9 5.11 -10.32 0.34
CA GLU A 9 4.75 -11.49 -0.48
C GLU A 9 4.51 -11.11 -1.96
N LEU A 10 4.76 -9.85 -2.32
CA LEU A 10 4.53 -9.37 -3.68
C LEU A 10 5.52 -9.97 -4.67
N ASN A 11 5.04 -10.27 -5.86
CA ASN A 11 5.88 -10.60 -7.00
C ASN A 11 6.43 -9.34 -7.67
N SER A 12 7.38 -9.50 -8.59
CA SER A 12 8.05 -8.37 -9.27
C SER A 12 7.07 -7.44 -10.00
N GLN A 13 6.03 -7.98 -10.63
CA GLN A 13 5.04 -7.17 -11.37
C GLN A 13 4.22 -6.31 -10.41
N GLU A 14 3.80 -6.86 -9.28
CA GLU A 14 3.06 -6.13 -8.25
C GLU A 14 3.94 -5.05 -7.61
N ILE A 15 5.23 -5.32 -7.36
CA ILE A 15 6.20 -4.35 -6.84
C ILE A 15 6.33 -3.15 -7.78
N GLU A 16 6.53 -3.40 -9.08
CA GLU A 16 6.59 -2.32 -10.07
C GLU A 16 5.28 -1.52 -10.15
N LEU A 17 4.14 -2.21 -10.00
CA LEU A 17 2.83 -1.58 -10.03
C LEU A 17 2.63 -0.63 -8.85
N ILE A 18 2.89 -1.08 -7.62
CA ILE A 18 2.73 -0.24 -6.43
C ILE A 18 3.75 0.91 -6.41
N PHE A 19 4.94 0.73 -6.97
CA PHE A 19 5.91 1.80 -7.16
C PHE A 19 5.36 2.91 -8.07
N LYS A 20 4.81 2.52 -9.23
CA LYS A 20 4.19 3.47 -10.17
C LYS A 20 3.02 4.20 -9.52
N TRP A 21 2.17 3.50 -8.78
CA TRP A 21 1.04 4.11 -8.09
C TRP A 21 1.48 5.07 -7.00
N ARG A 22 2.45 4.68 -6.17
CA ARG A 22 2.97 5.53 -5.10
C ARG A 22 3.52 6.87 -5.62
N ASN A 23 4.11 6.86 -6.82
CA ASN A 23 4.64 8.07 -7.47
C ASN A 23 3.62 8.76 -8.40
N HIS A 24 2.45 8.17 -8.65
CA HIS A 24 1.44 8.76 -9.52
C HIS A 24 0.97 10.11 -8.96
N PRO A 25 0.81 11.17 -9.77
CA PRO A 25 0.40 12.50 -9.30
C PRO A 25 -0.85 12.48 -8.40
N ASP A 26 -1.84 11.67 -8.77
CA ASP A 26 -3.09 11.57 -8.01
C ASP A 26 -2.91 11.04 -6.58
N ILE A 27 -1.85 10.26 -6.33
CA ILE A 27 -1.55 9.67 -5.03
C ILE A 27 -0.47 10.49 -4.32
N ASN A 28 0.61 10.83 -5.01
CA ASN A 28 1.78 11.49 -4.43
C ASN A 28 1.46 12.89 -3.88
N GLN A 29 0.42 13.56 -4.40
CA GLN A 29 -0.02 14.86 -3.92
C GLN A 29 -0.45 14.81 -2.45
N PHE A 30 -0.97 13.66 -2.00
CA PHE A 30 -1.39 13.43 -0.61
C PHE A 30 -0.28 12.84 0.28
N MET A 31 0.83 12.40 -0.32
CA MET A 31 1.94 11.79 0.41
C MET A 31 2.87 12.85 1.02
N LYS A 32 3.47 12.54 2.18
CA LYS A 32 4.49 13.41 2.82
C LYS A 32 5.73 13.52 1.94
N THR A 33 6.25 12.38 1.47
CA THR A 33 7.35 12.32 0.49
C THR A 33 6.77 12.33 -0.92
N LYS A 34 7.11 13.33 -1.73
CA LYS A 34 6.49 13.52 -3.06
C LYS A 34 7.00 12.54 -4.12
N TYR A 35 8.26 12.12 -4.03
CA TYR A 35 8.86 11.19 -4.96
C TYR A 35 9.75 10.21 -4.21
N ILE A 36 9.73 8.95 -4.64
CA ILE A 36 10.71 7.94 -4.24
C ILE A 36 11.32 7.35 -5.51
N ASP A 37 12.61 7.05 -5.50
CA ASP A 37 13.19 6.25 -6.57
C ASP A 37 12.94 4.74 -6.36
N PHE A 38 13.26 3.94 -7.38
CA PHE A 38 12.99 2.50 -7.32
C PHE A 38 13.91 1.77 -6.32
N GLU A 39 15.15 2.23 -6.13
CA GLU A 39 16.07 1.63 -5.16
C GLU A 39 15.64 1.90 -3.72
N GLU A 40 15.14 3.11 -3.43
CA GLU A 40 14.47 3.47 -2.18
C GLU A 40 13.25 2.58 -1.93
N HIS A 41 12.43 2.35 -2.95
CA HIS A 41 11.27 1.48 -2.85
C HIS A 41 11.65 0.02 -2.52
N LEU A 42 12.66 -0.54 -3.21
CA LEU A 42 13.16 -1.89 -2.92
C LEU A 42 13.77 -1.99 -1.52
N ARG A 43 14.51 -0.96 -1.08
CA ARG A 43 15.04 -0.89 0.29
C ARG A 43 13.92 -0.85 1.33
N PHE A 44 12.84 -0.12 1.06
CA PHE A 44 11.65 -0.10 1.90
C PHE A 44 11.01 -1.49 2.02
N LEU A 45 10.75 -2.17 0.90
CA LEU A 45 10.18 -3.53 0.90
C LEU A 45 11.07 -4.54 1.65
N LYS A 46 12.38 -4.45 1.48
CA LYS A 46 13.33 -5.30 2.21
C LYS A 46 13.25 -5.06 3.72
N LYS A 47 13.15 -3.81 4.17
CA LYS A 47 13.00 -3.46 5.60
C LYS A 47 11.69 -3.95 6.20
N LEU A 48 10.59 -3.96 5.43
CA LEU A 48 9.29 -4.43 5.91
C LEU A 48 9.31 -5.87 6.45
N HIS A 49 10.19 -6.73 5.93
CA HIS A 49 10.33 -8.12 6.41
C HIS A 49 10.74 -8.23 7.89
N GLN A 50 11.35 -7.18 8.44
CA GLN A 50 11.88 -7.16 9.80
C GLN A 50 11.24 -6.08 10.68
N ASP A 51 10.38 -5.24 10.11
CA ASP A 51 9.78 -4.10 10.80
C ASP A 51 8.33 -4.40 11.19
N SER A 52 8.14 -4.91 12.41
CA SER A 52 6.80 -5.18 12.95
C SER A 52 5.99 -3.93 13.27
N SER A 53 6.60 -2.73 13.24
CA SER A 53 5.90 -1.45 13.46
C SER A 53 5.09 -1.01 12.24
N LYS A 54 5.21 -1.73 11.10
CA LYS A 54 4.58 -1.38 9.82
C LYS A 54 4.03 -2.60 9.12
N LYS A 55 2.87 -2.46 8.48
CA LYS A 55 2.30 -3.47 7.58
C LYS A 55 1.63 -2.78 6.40
N TYR A 56 1.87 -3.29 5.20
CA TYR A 56 1.31 -2.76 3.96
C TYR A 56 0.67 -3.91 3.19
N PHE A 57 -0.50 -3.66 2.62
CA PHE A 57 -1.26 -4.68 1.91
C PHE A 57 -1.75 -4.17 0.56
N LEU A 58 -1.58 -5.00 -0.47
CA LEU A 58 -2.24 -4.83 -1.76
C LEU A 58 -3.63 -5.47 -1.66
N VAL A 59 -4.67 -4.70 -1.96
CA VAL A 59 -6.07 -5.12 -1.79
C VAL A 59 -6.66 -5.56 -3.12
N PHE A 60 -7.25 -6.74 -3.11
CA PHE A 60 -7.95 -7.33 -4.25
C PHE A 60 -9.45 -7.43 -3.95
N GLN A 61 -10.29 -7.07 -4.93
CA GLN A 61 -11.71 -7.34 -4.97
C GLN A 61 -12.00 -8.20 -6.20
N ASP A 62 -12.44 -9.44 -6.01
CA ASP A 62 -12.78 -10.36 -7.11
C ASP A 62 -11.63 -10.49 -8.13
N GLU A 63 -10.42 -10.76 -7.62
CA GLU A 63 -9.15 -10.85 -8.37
C GLU A 63 -8.64 -9.54 -8.99
N GLN A 64 -9.40 -8.44 -8.90
CA GLN A 64 -8.96 -7.12 -9.34
C GLN A 64 -8.27 -6.38 -8.21
N ILE A 65 -7.06 -5.88 -8.45
CA ILE A 65 -6.41 -4.97 -7.50
C ILE A 65 -7.21 -3.66 -7.47
N ILE A 66 -7.53 -3.17 -6.27
CA ILE A 66 -8.32 -1.95 -6.07
C ILE A 66 -7.55 -0.83 -5.35
N GLY A 67 -6.47 -1.17 -4.64
CA GLY A 67 -5.69 -0.17 -3.91
C GLY A 67 -4.75 -0.78 -2.90
N VAL A 68 -4.29 0.06 -1.98
CA VAL A 68 -3.38 -0.29 -0.89
C VAL A 68 -3.97 0.22 0.41
N ILE A 69 -3.81 -0.57 1.47
CA ILE A 69 -3.98 -0.13 2.85
C ILE A 69 -2.65 -0.32 3.58
N ASP A 70 -2.38 0.56 4.54
CA ASP A 70 -1.17 0.48 5.35
C ASP A 70 -1.43 0.84 6.80
N PHE A 71 -0.59 0.27 7.66
CA PHE A 71 -0.55 0.53 9.09
C PHE A 71 0.88 0.88 9.46
N VAL A 72 1.06 1.97 10.20
CA VAL A 72 2.35 2.43 10.69
C VAL A 72 2.28 2.76 12.17
N ASN A 73 3.44 2.86 12.82
CA ASN A 73 3.55 3.10 14.26
C ASN A 73 2.74 2.09 15.08
N ILE A 74 2.75 0.82 14.64
CA ILE A 74 2.00 -0.26 15.30
C ILE A 74 2.59 -0.51 16.69
N THR A 75 1.74 -0.39 17.69
CA THR A 75 1.99 -0.76 19.08
C THR A 75 0.95 -1.78 19.54
N THR A 76 1.02 -2.22 20.79
CA THR A 76 0.00 -3.10 21.38
C THR A 76 -1.35 -2.42 21.59
N LYS A 77 -1.44 -1.09 21.51
CA LYS A 77 -2.65 -0.32 21.84
C LYS A 77 -3.19 0.52 20.68
N SER A 78 -2.35 0.85 19.71
CA SER A 78 -2.70 1.76 18.61
C SER A 78 -1.80 1.57 17.40
N CYS A 79 -2.27 2.10 16.27
CA CYS A 79 -1.50 2.34 15.06
C CYS A 79 -2.11 3.54 14.32
N GLU A 80 -1.41 4.04 13.32
CA GLU A 80 -1.95 4.94 12.31
C GLU A 80 -2.24 4.12 11.06
N PHE A 81 -3.33 4.40 10.35
CA PHE A 81 -3.64 3.75 9.09
C PHE A 81 -3.64 4.74 7.92
N GLY A 82 -3.34 4.22 6.74
CA GLY A 82 -3.43 4.90 5.47
C GLY A 82 -4.10 4.01 4.44
N LEU A 83 -4.67 4.64 3.40
CA LEU A 83 -5.18 3.93 2.23
C LEU A 83 -5.09 4.82 1.00
N TYR A 84 -4.96 4.19 -0.16
CA TYR A 84 -5.19 4.83 -1.44
C TYR A 84 -5.76 3.83 -2.45
N ALA A 85 -6.71 4.29 -3.26
CA ALA A 85 -7.19 3.53 -4.41
C ALA A 85 -6.13 3.53 -5.51
N LYS A 86 -6.13 2.50 -6.37
CA LYS A 86 -5.31 2.54 -7.58
C LYS A 86 -5.68 3.77 -8.43
N PRO A 87 -4.74 4.33 -9.21
CA PRO A 87 -5.03 5.42 -10.14
C PRO A 87 -6.22 5.10 -11.06
N ASP A 88 -6.98 6.13 -11.40
CA ASP A 88 -8.19 6.06 -12.25
C ASP A 88 -9.37 5.23 -11.71
N LEU A 89 -9.26 4.63 -10.53
CA LEU A 89 -10.35 3.90 -9.88
C LEU A 89 -11.02 4.74 -8.79
N LYS A 90 -12.31 5.01 -8.95
CA LYS A 90 -13.13 5.77 -7.99
C LYS A 90 -14.16 4.86 -7.33
N GLY A 91 -14.68 5.28 -6.17
CA GLY A 91 -15.78 4.59 -5.49
C GLY A 91 -15.38 3.41 -4.60
N VAL A 92 -14.10 3.04 -4.55
CA VAL A 92 -13.61 1.90 -3.73
C VAL A 92 -13.12 2.31 -2.34
N GLY A 93 -13.14 3.60 -2.00
CA GLY A 93 -12.63 4.10 -0.72
C GLY A 93 -13.32 3.47 0.50
N GLN A 94 -14.65 3.30 0.45
CA GLN A 94 -15.39 2.63 1.53
C GLN A 94 -15.01 1.14 1.64
N ILE A 95 -14.75 0.48 0.51
CA ILE A 95 -14.33 -0.92 0.49
C ILE A 95 -12.97 -1.04 1.18
N LEU A 96 -12.00 -0.20 0.82
CA LEU A 96 -10.69 -0.17 1.46
C LEU A 96 -10.79 0.13 2.96
N MET A 97 -11.66 1.06 3.36
CA MET A 97 -11.84 1.44 4.76
C MET A 97 -12.47 0.34 5.62
N ASN A 98 -13.27 -0.55 5.04
CA ASN A 98 -13.85 -1.68 5.77
C ASN A 98 -12.83 -2.78 6.10
N GLU A 99 -11.64 -2.75 5.49
CA GLU A 99 -10.56 -3.74 5.70
C GLU A 99 -9.49 -3.25 6.70
N ILE A 100 -9.76 -2.13 7.39
CA ILE A 100 -8.88 -1.50 8.38
C ILE A 100 -9.38 -1.85 9.78
#